data_AF-A0A0L6JPK9-F1
#
_entry.id   AF-A0A0L6JPK9-F1
#
_cell.length_a   1.000
_cell.length_b   1.000
_cell.length_c   1.000
_cell.angle_alpha   90.00
_cell.angle_beta   90.00
_cell.angle_gamma   90.00
#
_symmetry.space_group_name_H-M   'P 1'
#
loop_
_entity.id
_entity.type
_entity.pdbx_description
1 polymer ?
#
loop_
_entity_poly.entity_id
_entity_poly.type
_entity_poly.pdbx_seq_one_letter_code
_entity_poly.pdbx_strand_id
1 'polypeptide(L)'
;MKKKKKSKFWFIVIALILLYSGYISYSLKGLLDSKKEQHNDLQNKISLQKKQKAELEKQMKNINSDEYIEKVAREKLGMVKKNERVYVDVNR
;
A
#
# COMPACT_ATOMS: atom_id res chain seq x y z
N MET A 1 23.59 8.93 64.44
CA MET A 1 22.60 9.52 63.49
C MET A 1 23.24 9.76 62.11
N LYS A 2 23.12 8.83 61.14
CA LYS A 2 23.72 9.00 59.77
C LYS A 2 22.84 8.43 58.64
N LYS A 3 21.49 8.49 58.74
CA LYS A 3 20.59 7.94 57.71
C LYS A 3 20.09 8.92 56.63
N LYS A 4 20.50 10.21 56.67
CA LYS A 4 19.99 11.24 55.74
C LYS A 4 20.75 11.38 54.41
N LYS A 5 21.97 10.81 54.27
CA LYS A 5 22.79 10.95 53.03
C LYS A 5 22.38 10.01 51.89
N LYS A 6 21.85 8.81 52.18
CA LYS A 6 21.44 7.83 51.14
C LYS A 6 20.23 8.30 50.32
N SER A 7 19.30 9.05 50.94
CA SER A 7 18.11 9.58 50.26
C SER A 7 18.48 10.60 49.18
N LYS A 8 19.35 11.58 49.48
CA LYS A 8 19.78 12.59 48.49
C LYS A 8 20.53 11.97 47.30
N PHE A 9 21.35 10.95 47.56
CA PHE A 9 22.04 10.20 46.50
C PHE A 9 21.04 9.46 45.59
N TRP A 10 20.01 8.82 46.16
CA TRP A 10 18.98 8.15 45.38
C TRP A 10 18.19 9.14 44.50
N PHE A 11 17.86 10.32 45.01
CA PHE A 11 17.21 11.36 44.20
C PHE A 11 18.06 11.78 42.99
N ILE A 12 19.38 11.87 43.14
CA ILE A 12 20.30 12.19 42.03
C ILE A 12 20.33 11.07 41.00
N VAL A 13 20.34 9.81 41.43
CA VAL A 13 20.29 8.65 40.52
C VAL A 13 18.97 8.61 39.75
N ILE A 14 17.83 8.86 40.41
CA ILE A 14 16.52 8.93 39.75
C ILE A 14 16.48 10.09 38.74
N ALA A 15 17.03 11.26 39.09
CA ALA A 15 17.09 12.40 38.19
C ALA A 15 17.92 12.10 36.93
N LEU A 16 19.05 11.41 37.07
CA LEU A 16 19.88 10.97 35.94
C LEU A 16 19.14 9.96 35.03
N ILE A 17 18.42 9.00 35.61
CA ILE A 17 17.61 8.03 34.85
C ILE A 17 16.49 8.75 34.08
N LEU A 18 15.82 9.72 34.71
CA LEU A 18 14.77 10.51 34.06
C LEU A 18 15.33 11.37 32.92
N LEU A 19 16.50 11.98 33.10
CA LEU A 19 17.17 12.75 32.05
C LEU A 19 17.53 11.85 30.85
N TYR A 20 18.12 10.68 31.13
CA TYR A 20 18.51 9.71 30.11
C TYR A 20 17.30 9.14 29.35
N SER A 21 16.23 8.81 30.08
CA SER A 21 14.96 8.34 29.49
C SER A 21 14.28 9.41 28.64
N GLY A 22 14.33 10.68 29.08
CA GLY A 22 13.84 11.82 28.29
C GLY A 22 14.59 11.98 26.97
N TYR A 23 15.92 11.85 27.00
CA TYR A 23 16.76 11.92 25.80
C TYR A 23 16.46 10.80 24.80
N ILE A 24 16.34 9.55 25.27
CA ILE A 24 15.98 8.40 24.42
C ILE A 24 14.59 8.56 23.83
N SER A 25 13.64 9.07 24.61
CA SER A 25 12.25 9.24 24.15
C SER A 25 12.13 10.23 22.99
N TYR A 26 13.02 11.22 22.90
CA TYR A 26 13.03 12.18 21.81
C TYR A 26 13.59 11.56 20.52
N SER A 27 14.68 10.79 20.61
CA SER A 27 15.29 10.13 19.44
C SER A 27 14.46 8.97 18.90
N LEU A 28 13.73 8.26 19.76
CA LEU A 28 12.93 7.10 19.36
C LEU A 28 11.67 7.48 18.56
N LYS A 29 11.10 8.67 18.80
CA LYS A 29 9.88 9.14 18.11
C LYS A 29 10.09 9.35 16.61
N GLY A 30 11.18 10.03 16.23
CA GLY A 30 11.46 10.30 14.81
C GLY A 30 11.68 9.03 13.98
N LEU A 31 12.33 8.02 14.56
CA LEU A 31 12.53 6.72 13.90
C LEU A 31 11.21 5.94 13.77
N LEU A 32 10.33 6.05 14.77
CA LEU A 32 9.04 5.36 14.77
C LEU A 32 8.12 5.95 13.71
N ASP A 33 8.08 7.27 13.58
CA ASP A 33 7.23 7.96 12.61
C ASP A 33 7.65 7.62 11.17
N SER A 34 8.96 7.64 10.87
CA SER A 34 9.45 7.27 9.53
C SER A 34 9.16 5.80 9.20
N LYS A 35 9.32 4.89 10.16
CA LYS A 35 8.95 3.48 9.98
C LYS A 35 7.45 3.29 9.78
N LYS A 36 6.62 4.08 10.46
CA LYS A 36 5.16 4.00 10.35
C LYS A 36 4.68 4.50 9.00
N GLU A 37 5.26 5.57 8.47
CA GLU A 37 5.00 6.04 7.12
C GLU A 37 5.39 5.00 6.07
N GLN A 38 6.61 4.45 6.15
CA GLN A 38 7.05 3.41 5.23
C GLN A 38 6.16 2.17 5.28
N HIS A 39 5.74 1.77 6.48
CA HIS A 39 4.82 0.65 6.65
C HIS A 39 3.46 0.93 6.02
N ASN A 40 2.91 2.13 6.21
CA ASN A 40 1.62 2.52 5.61
C ASN A 40 1.71 2.59 4.08
N ASP A 41 2.78 3.14 3.52
CA ASP A 41 2.99 3.18 2.06
C ASP A 41 3.10 1.76 1.47
N LEU A 42 3.86 0.88 2.12
CA LEU A 42 3.95 -0.53 1.72
C LEU A 42 2.60 -1.24 1.79
N GLN A 43 1.83 -1.03 2.87
CA GLN A 43 0.48 -1.60 3.00
C GLN A 43 -0.46 -1.08 1.90
N ASN A 44 -0.40 0.22 1.58
CA ASN A 44 -1.18 0.80 0.50
C ASN A 44 -0.82 0.17 -0.85
N LYS A 45 0.48 0.01 -1.15
CA LYS A 45 0.96 -0.67 -2.36
C LYS A 45 0.47 -2.11 -2.44
N ILE A 46 0.57 -2.87 -1.34
CA ILE A 46 0.05 -4.25 -1.28
C ILE A 46 -1.46 -4.28 -1.54
N SER A 47 -2.21 -3.34 -0.96
CA SER A 47 -3.66 -3.26 -1.14
C SER A 47 -4.04 -2.97 -2.60
N LEU A 48 -3.30 -2.06 -3.25
CA LEU A 48 -3.50 -1.69 -4.64
C LEU A 48 -3.17 -2.86 -5.57
N GLN A 49 -2.03 -3.52 -5.35
CA GLN A 49 -1.64 -4.71 -6.12
C GLN A 49 -2.63 -5.86 -5.95
N LYS A 50 -3.18 -6.07 -4.75
CA LYS A 50 -4.24 -7.06 -4.52
C LYS A 50 -5.52 -6.72 -5.30
N LYS A 51 -5.93 -5.45 -5.33
CA LYS A 51 -7.08 -5.01 -6.13
C LYS A 51 -6.84 -5.23 -7.63
N GLN A 52 -5.68 -4.83 -8.13
CA GLN A 52 -5.30 -5.04 -9.53
C GLN A 52 -5.28 -6.54 -9.88
N LYS A 53 -4.72 -7.38 -9.01
CA LYS A 53 -4.74 -8.83 -9.19
C LYS A 53 -6.15 -9.38 -9.27
N ALA A 54 -7.04 -8.98 -8.36
CA ALA A 54 -8.43 -9.43 -8.36
C ALA A 54 -9.18 -8.97 -9.63
N GLU A 55 -8.89 -7.76 -10.12
CA GLU A 55 -9.46 -7.25 -11.36
C GLU A 55 -8.96 -8.04 -12.58
N LEU A 56 -7.66 -8.32 -12.66
CA LEU A 56 -7.07 -9.17 -13.71
C LEU A 56 -7.61 -10.60 -13.67
N GLU A 57 -7.80 -11.19 -12.48
CA GLU A 57 -8.43 -12.51 -12.34
C GLU A 57 -9.88 -12.50 -12.82
N LYS A 58 -10.63 -11.42 -12.55
CA LYS A 58 -12.00 -11.25 -13.06
C LYS A 58 -11.99 -11.11 -14.59
N GLN A 59 -11.06 -10.34 -15.15
CA GLN A 59 -10.87 -10.25 -16.60
C GLN A 59 -10.53 -11.62 -17.19
N MET A 60 -9.59 -12.37 -16.60
CA MET A 60 -9.24 -13.73 -17.06
C MET A 60 -10.43 -14.70 -17.03
N LYS A 61 -11.27 -14.66 -16.01
CA LYS A 61 -12.50 -15.47 -15.98
C LYS A 61 -13.46 -15.09 -17.11
N ASN A 62 -13.51 -13.81 -17.45
CA ASN A 62 -14.34 -13.28 -18.52
C ASN A 62 -13.69 -13.42 -19.92
N ILE A 63 -12.39 -13.76 -20.03
CA ILE A 63 -11.73 -13.97 -21.33
C ILE A 63 -12.40 -15.09 -22.14
N ASN A 64 -12.96 -16.09 -21.45
CA ASN A 64 -13.68 -17.19 -22.07
C ASN A 64 -15.18 -16.91 -22.25
N SER A 65 -15.66 -15.70 -21.95
CA SER A 65 -17.05 -15.34 -22.26
C SER A 65 -17.17 -15.02 -23.75
N ASP A 66 -18.30 -15.43 -24.34
CA ASP A 66 -18.61 -15.14 -25.74
C ASP A 66 -18.52 -13.64 -26.06
N GLU A 67 -18.83 -12.79 -25.08
CA GLU A 67 -18.79 -11.34 -25.17
C GLU A 67 -17.35 -10.79 -25.32
N TYR A 68 -16.38 -11.36 -24.60
CA TYR A 68 -14.98 -10.99 -24.74
C TYR A 68 -14.40 -11.50 -26.06
N ILE A 69 -14.76 -12.72 -26.46
CA ILE A 69 -14.35 -13.30 -27.75
C ILE A 69 -14.92 -12.47 -28.91
N GLU A 70 -16.19 -12.10 -28.87
CA GLU A 70 -16.85 -11.24 -29.86
C GLU A 70 -16.19 -9.85 -29.93
N LYS A 71 -15.84 -9.27 -28.77
CA LYS A 71 -15.12 -7.99 -28.72
C LYS A 71 -13.73 -8.07 -29.34
N VAL A 72 -12.93 -9.07 -28.99
CA VAL A 72 -11.59 -9.28 -29.58
C VAL A 72 -11.69 -9.60 -31.07
N ALA A 73 -12.68 -10.38 -31.48
CA ALA A 73 -12.92 -10.70 -32.88
C ALA A 73 -13.26 -9.44 -33.70
N ARG A 74 -14.10 -8.55 -33.18
CA ARG A 74 -14.40 -7.26 -33.83
C ARG A 74 -13.20 -6.30 -33.82
N GLU A 75 -12.56 -6.09 -32.68
CA GLU A 75 -11.53 -5.06 -32.51
C GLU A 75 -10.17 -5.46 -33.12
N LYS A 76 -9.75 -6.73 -32.96
CA LYS A 76 -8.43 -7.19 -33.42
C LYS A 76 -8.47 -7.93 -34.76
N LEU A 77 -9.56 -8.65 -35.05
CA LEU A 77 -9.66 -9.48 -36.25
C LEU A 77 -10.59 -8.89 -37.32
N GLY A 78 -11.30 -7.79 -37.02
CA GLY A 78 -12.28 -7.18 -37.94
C GLY A 78 -13.43 -8.12 -38.31
N MET A 79 -13.67 -9.15 -37.51
CA MET A 79 -14.72 -10.13 -37.76
C MET A 79 -16.08 -9.55 -37.41
N VAL A 80 -17.07 -9.81 -38.26
CA VAL A 80 -18.46 -9.40 -38.07
C VAL A 80 -19.38 -10.61 -38.13
N LYS A 81 -20.55 -10.55 -37.48
CA LYS A 81 -21.52 -11.66 -37.55
C LYS A 81 -22.00 -11.84 -38.99
N LYS A 82 -22.41 -13.06 -39.34
CA LYS A 82 -22.85 -13.45 -40.70
C LYS A 82 -23.90 -12.51 -41.32
N ASN A 83 -24.66 -11.78 -40.50
CA ASN A 83 -25.73 -10.88 -40.90
C ASN A 83 -25.41 -9.38 -40.69
N GLU A 84 -24.17 -9.00 -40.34
CA GLU A 84 -23.73 -7.61 -40.15
C GLU A 84 -23.03 -7.07 -41.42
N ARG A 85 -23.22 -5.78 -41.75
CA ARG A 85 -22.57 -5.11 -42.89
C ARG A 85 -21.56 -4.09 -42.38
N VAL A 86 -20.33 -4.13 -42.90
CA VAL A 86 -19.26 -3.16 -42.59
C VAL A 86 -19.41 -1.94 -43.49
N TYR A 87 -19.50 -0.74 -42.90
CA TYR A 87 -19.43 0.52 -43.63
C TYR A 87 -18.03 1.11 -43.42
N VAL A 88 -17.29 1.31 -44.51
CA VAL A 88 -15.99 1.99 -44.49
C VAL A 88 -16.21 3.36 -45.12
N ASP A 89 -15.97 4.42 -44.36
CA ASP A 89 -16.03 5.79 -44.88
C ASP A 89 -14.83 6.04 -45.78
N VAL A 90 -15.08 6.26 -47.07
CA VAL A 90 -14.07 6.49 -48.11
C VAL A 90 -13.81 7.99 -48.37
N ASN A 91 -14.49 8.89 -47.64
CA ASN A 91 -14.22 10.33 -47.74
C ASN A 91 -13.16 10.75 -46.72
N ARG A 92 -11.89 10.74 -47.14
CA ARG A 92 -10.83 11.47 -46.45
C ARG A 92 -9.87 12.11 -47.43
#